data_AF-A0A835IKW3-F1
#
_entry.id   AF-A0A835IKW3-F1
#
_cell.length_a   1.000
_cell.length_b   1.000
_cell.length_c   1.000
_cell.angle_alpha   90.00
_cell.angle_beta   90.00
_cell.angle_gamma   90.00
#
_symmetry.space_group_name_H-M   'P 1'
#
loop_
_entity.id
_entity.type
_entity.pdbx_description
1 polymer ?
#
loop_
_entity_poly.entity_id
_entity_poly.type
_entity_poly.pdbx_seq_one_letter_code
_entity_poly.pdbx_strand_id
1 'polypeptide(L)'
;MTMLQSQFDDQNVSVGVDRFIGLPLPLINHIVSFLPVEEMVRTCVLSKRWRNVWSTVPSFHFGHDLYLSKKKCDFFKFVESVLFRRDGLDIQKISLSLGYKTRSGDMHRVNSWIIYALRHNVQVLHISNDDDTSIALSAQIFTCESLREFKLCNEDLKLPTLISLPVLTTLHLSSVAILNGHLHVAFFSACPCLETLILEECKFVNCYTLTISASQLKNLRISGVVPDSVVISTPKLVSIEMIRIRNPSIRFTCELKFISVVNFDTELDQSSELTTLLISAVRNAQSLTLSTLFLQHGLEKENVTAVPSSMDWRKKGAVTPIKDQGQCGSCWAFSTVASMEGITQLSTGKLISLSEQELVDCDVNGEDQGCEGGLMDDAFDFIVQNHGLATEGTYPYKAIDGACDNKKEASHTANITGHEDVPANDEKALLKAVANQPIAVAIDAIGYGTASDGTKYWLVKNSWGTSWGENGYIRMQRDIGTEGGICGIAMMASYPTA
;
A
#
# COMPACT_ATOMS: atom_id res chain seq x y z
N MET A 1 -29.01 43.86 24.05
CA MET A 1 -29.18 44.88 25.11
C MET A 1 -30.53 44.60 25.75
N THR A 2 -30.68 44.11 26.97
CA THR A 2 -29.95 44.34 28.25
C THR A 2 -30.19 43.10 29.15
N MET A 3 -29.19 42.26 29.47
CA MET A 3 -28.39 42.23 30.73
C MET A 3 -29.22 42.52 32.01
N LEU A 4 -29.58 41.50 32.81
CA LEU A 4 -28.85 40.88 33.95
C LEU A 4 -29.07 41.62 35.28
N GLN A 5 -29.69 40.99 36.30
CA GLN A 5 -29.03 40.39 37.47
C GLN A 5 -29.98 40.06 38.66
N SER A 6 -29.64 38.95 39.34
CA SER A 6 -29.94 38.57 40.73
C SER A 6 -31.35 37.98 40.99
N GLN A 7 -31.56 36.91 41.77
CA GLN A 7 -30.82 36.42 42.94
C GLN A 7 -30.83 34.88 43.02
N PHE A 8 -29.69 34.32 43.41
CA PHE A 8 -29.60 33.02 44.08
C PHE A 8 -30.00 33.22 45.54
N ASP A 9 -31.05 32.54 45.99
CA ASP A 9 -31.08 31.69 47.18
C ASP A 9 -32.53 31.37 47.53
N ASP A 10 -32.93 30.11 47.32
CA ASP A 10 -33.86 29.47 48.23
C ASP A 10 -33.59 27.97 48.21
N GLN A 11 -33.09 27.47 49.34
CA GLN A 11 -32.92 26.06 49.61
C GLN A 11 -34.29 25.40 49.72
N ASN A 12 -34.73 24.78 48.62
CA ASN A 12 -35.73 23.73 48.65
C ASN A 12 -35.20 22.55 47.85
N VAL A 13 -35.04 21.43 48.55
CA VAL A 13 -34.62 20.13 48.03
C VAL A 13 -35.55 19.75 46.87
N SER A 14 -35.14 20.05 45.64
CA SER A 14 -35.90 19.69 44.44
C SER A 14 -35.36 18.39 43.88
N VAL A 15 -36.26 17.41 43.79
CA VAL A 15 -36.12 16.18 43.02
C VAL A 15 -35.42 16.49 41.69
N GLY A 16 -34.33 15.75 41.41
CA GLY A 16 -33.42 16.02 40.29
C GLY A 16 -34.14 16.43 39.01
N VAL A 17 -34.10 17.72 38.69
CA VAL A 17 -34.62 18.24 37.44
C VAL A 17 -33.77 17.64 36.32
N ASP A 18 -34.38 16.76 35.52
CA ASP A 18 -33.79 16.18 34.32
C ASP A 18 -33.39 17.33 33.38
N ARG A 19 -32.12 17.74 33.43
CA ARG A 19 -31.57 18.86 32.62
C ARG A 19 -31.62 18.56 31.12
N PHE A 20 -31.88 17.32 30.73
CA PHE A 20 -32.08 16.93 29.34
C PHE A 20 -33.51 17.22 28.85
N ILE A 21 -34.46 17.61 29.71
CA ILE A 21 -35.84 18.01 29.32
C ILE A 21 -35.86 19.12 28.25
N GLY A 22 -34.86 19.99 28.20
CA GLY A 22 -34.78 21.07 27.21
C GLY A 22 -34.23 20.68 25.84
N LEU A 23 -33.58 19.52 25.69
CA LEU A 23 -32.88 19.20 24.43
C LEU A 23 -33.85 18.71 23.34
N PRO A 24 -33.66 19.10 22.06
CA PRO A 24 -34.40 18.53 20.94
C PRO A 24 -34.14 17.02 20.79
N LEU A 25 -35.17 16.27 20.36
CA LEU A 25 -35.07 14.81 20.15
C LEU A 25 -33.90 14.39 19.23
N PRO A 26 -33.58 15.10 18.12
CA PRO A 26 -32.41 14.75 17.30
C PRO A 26 -31.09 14.80 18.06
N LEU A 27 -30.92 15.77 18.96
CA LEU A 27 -29.71 15.91 19.77
C LEU A 27 -29.63 14.80 20.83
N ILE A 28 -30.76 14.45 21.44
CA ILE A 28 -30.85 13.31 22.36
C ILE A 28 -30.49 12.02 21.62
N ASN A 29 -31.05 11.78 20.43
CA ASN A 29 -30.74 10.59 19.63
C ASN A 29 -29.25 10.53 19.25
N HIS A 30 -28.64 11.67 18.94
CA HIS A 30 -27.21 11.75 18.68
C HIS A 30 -26.39 11.40 19.93
N ILE A 31 -26.70 11.99 21.10
CA ILE A 31 -26.00 11.70 22.36
C ILE A 31 -26.14 10.21 22.73
N VAL A 32 -27.36 9.69 22.67
CA VAL A 32 -27.66 8.30 23.05
C VAL A 32 -27.03 7.31 22.07
N SER A 33 -26.82 7.68 20.80
CA SER A 33 -26.16 6.81 19.82
C SER A 33 -24.69 6.50 20.14
N PHE A 34 -24.05 7.26 21.05
CA PHE A 34 -22.70 6.98 21.54
C PHE A 34 -22.67 6.00 22.71
N LEU A 35 -23.81 5.68 23.33
CA LEU A 35 -23.87 4.75 24.45
C LEU A 35 -23.85 3.30 23.95
N PRO A 36 -23.26 2.37 24.72
CA PRO A 36 -23.48 0.94 24.52
C PRO A 36 -24.98 0.64 24.49
N VAL A 37 -25.39 -0.26 23.60
CA VAL A 37 -26.82 -0.48 23.30
C VAL A 37 -27.65 -0.85 24.53
N GLU A 38 -27.04 -1.53 25.52
CA GLU A 38 -27.68 -1.86 26.79
C GLU A 38 -27.90 -0.63 27.67
N GLU A 39 -26.91 0.26 27.75
CA GLU A 39 -27.03 1.53 28.49
C GLU A 39 -28.05 2.45 27.83
N MET A 40 -28.04 2.51 26.50
CA MET A 40 -29.08 3.19 25.72
C MET A 40 -30.48 2.70 26.10
N VAL A 41 -30.72 1.39 26.11
CA VAL A 41 -32.04 0.85 26.47
C VAL A 41 -32.34 1.14 27.94
N ARG A 42 -31.36 1.03 28.84
CA ARG A 42 -31.52 1.37 30.27
C ARG A 42 -31.94 2.82 30.48
N THR A 43 -31.64 3.75 29.57
CA THR A 43 -32.17 5.13 29.68
C THR A 43 -33.69 5.19 29.78
N CYS A 44 -34.43 4.17 29.31
CA CYS A 44 -35.89 4.12 29.38
C CYS A 44 -36.46 4.23 30.81
N VAL A 45 -35.66 3.92 31.84
CA VAL A 45 -36.08 4.01 33.25
C VAL A 45 -35.85 5.39 33.87
N LEU A 46 -35.13 6.28 33.18
CA LEU A 46 -34.75 7.60 33.71
C LEU A 46 -35.98 8.52 33.88
N SER A 47 -36.89 8.54 32.90
CA SER A 47 -38.15 9.28 33.02
C SER A 47 -39.17 8.84 31.96
N LYS A 48 -40.41 9.33 32.05
CA LYS A 48 -41.46 9.08 31.03
C LYS A 48 -41.01 9.50 29.62
N ARG A 49 -40.20 10.56 29.49
CA ARG A 49 -39.70 11.05 28.22
C ARG A 49 -38.72 10.06 27.58
N TRP A 50 -37.86 9.45 28.38
CA TRP A 50 -36.82 8.54 27.91
C TRP A 50 -37.33 7.15 27.52
N ARG A 51 -38.55 6.80 27.94
CA ARG A 51 -39.16 5.46 27.77
C ARG A 51 -38.97 4.86 26.38
N ASN A 52 -39.14 5.67 25.34
CA ASN A 52 -39.08 5.24 23.93
C ASN A 52 -37.94 5.91 23.14
N VAL A 53 -37.04 6.65 23.78
CA VAL A 53 -35.96 7.36 23.04
C VAL A 53 -35.11 6.36 22.25
N TRP A 54 -34.74 5.24 22.88
CA TRP A 54 -33.96 4.17 22.27
C TRP A 54 -34.62 3.57 21.00
N SER A 55 -35.95 3.59 20.87
CA SER A 55 -36.66 3.04 19.69
C SER A 55 -36.48 3.91 18.45
N THR A 56 -36.02 5.16 18.63
CA THR A 56 -35.83 6.15 17.56
C THR A 56 -34.36 6.40 17.21
N VAL A 57 -33.42 5.81 17.95
CA VAL A 57 -31.97 5.93 17.68
C VAL A 57 -31.66 5.24 16.35
N PRO A 58 -30.84 5.84 15.46
CA PRO A 58 -30.59 5.29 14.13
C PRO A 58 -29.38 4.33 14.05
N SER A 59 -28.56 4.23 15.09
CA SER A 59 -27.31 3.46 15.08
C SER A 59 -27.26 2.43 16.20
N PHE A 60 -26.87 1.20 15.87
CA PHE A 60 -26.78 0.08 16.82
C PHE A 60 -25.46 -0.66 16.68
N HIS A 61 -24.79 -0.90 17.79
CA HIS A 61 -23.63 -1.78 17.87
C HIS A 61 -23.91 -2.90 18.89
N PHE A 62 -24.03 -4.13 18.38
CA PHE A 62 -24.18 -5.34 19.17
C PHE A 62 -22.83 -6.08 19.17
N GLY A 63 -21.95 -5.68 20.09
CA GLY A 63 -20.56 -6.12 20.15
C GLY A 63 -20.33 -7.39 20.97
N HIS A 64 -19.09 -7.90 20.88
CA HIS A 64 -18.63 -9.11 21.58
C HIS A 64 -18.74 -8.98 23.11
N ASP A 65 -18.53 -7.79 23.68
CA ASP A 65 -18.67 -7.56 25.13
C ASP A 65 -20.09 -7.84 25.63
N LEU A 66 -21.10 -7.49 24.83
CA LEU A 66 -22.49 -7.78 25.15
C LEU A 66 -22.80 -9.27 25.00
N TYR A 67 -22.16 -9.92 24.04
CA TYR A 67 -22.28 -11.37 23.83
C TYR A 67 -21.67 -12.17 25.00
N LEU A 68 -20.47 -11.79 25.46
CA LEU A 68 -19.79 -12.45 26.58
C LEU A 68 -20.43 -12.19 27.94
N SER A 69 -20.96 -10.97 28.15
CA SER A 69 -21.54 -10.58 29.44
C SER A 69 -22.93 -11.18 29.70
N LYS A 70 -23.63 -11.66 28.66
CA LYS A 70 -24.95 -12.27 28.79
C LYS A 70 -24.90 -13.77 28.55
N LYS A 71 -25.84 -14.51 29.16
CA LYS A 71 -26.13 -15.86 28.67
C LYS A 71 -26.57 -15.74 27.23
N LYS A 72 -26.07 -16.61 26.35
CA LYS A 72 -26.36 -16.60 24.92
C LYS A 72 -27.84 -16.41 24.58
N CYS A 73 -28.76 -17.17 25.20
CA CYS A 73 -30.20 -17.01 24.97
C CYS A 73 -30.73 -15.60 25.31
N ASP A 74 -30.15 -14.96 26.33
CA ASP A 74 -30.53 -13.61 26.77
C ASP A 74 -29.99 -12.54 25.81
N PHE A 75 -28.80 -12.75 25.23
CA PHE A 75 -28.26 -11.89 24.17
C PHE A 75 -29.19 -11.86 22.96
N PHE A 76 -29.51 -13.02 22.38
CA PHE A 76 -30.35 -13.05 21.17
C PHE A 76 -31.75 -12.47 21.43
N LYS A 77 -32.38 -12.81 22.56
CA LYS A 77 -33.67 -12.23 22.95
C LYS A 77 -33.60 -10.72 23.14
N PHE A 78 -32.48 -10.23 23.68
CA PHE A 78 -32.25 -8.81 23.85
C PHE A 78 -32.14 -8.11 22.49
N VAL A 79 -31.32 -8.61 21.56
CA VAL A 79 -31.19 -8.05 20.20
C VAL A 79 -32.53 -8.01 19.48
N GLU A 80 -33.29 -9.11 19.50
CA GLU A 80 -34.64 -9.18 18.92
C GLU A 80 -35.60 -8.18 19.56
N SER A 81 -35.54 -8.02 20.88
CA SER A 81 -36.37 -7.05 21.59
C SER A 81 -36.01 -5.61 21.24
N VAL A 82 -34.74 -5.32 20.98
CA VAL A 82 -34.31 -3.98 20.55
C VAL A 82 -34.70 -3.74 19.10
N LEU A 83 -34.46 -4.68 18.18
CA LEU A 83 -34.72 -4.46 16.76
C LEU A 83 -36.22 -4.52 16.44
N PHE A 84 -36.92 -5.58 16.85
CA PHE A 84 -38.29 -5.83 16.39
C PHE A 84 -39.37 -5.07 17.15
N ARG A 85 -39.01 -4.33 18.22
CA ARG A 85 -39.93 -3.43 18.94
C ARG A 85 -39.76 -1.96 18.57
N ARG A 86 -38.95 -1.65 17.55
CA ARG A 86 -38.84 -0.29 17.02
C ARG A 86 -40.10 0.11 16.27
N ASP A 87 -40.30 1.42 16.16
CA ASP A 87 -41.44 2.03 15.47
C ASP A 87 -41.32 1.98 13.92
N GLY A 88 -40.57 1.01 13.38
CA GLY A 88 -40.33 0.85 11.95
C GLY A 88 -39.44 1.91 11.30
N LEU A 89 -38.78 2.75 12.09
CA LEU A 89 -37.88 3.80 11.64
C LEU A 89 -36.62 3.24 10.98
N ASP A 90 -36.11 3.97 9.99
CA ASP A 90 -34.86 3.66 9.31
C ASP A 90 -33.71 3.44 10.30
N ILE A 91 -32.85 2.49 9.93
CA ILE A 91 -31.60 2.21 10.63
C ILE A 91 -30.50 2.84 9.77
N GLN A 92 -29.71 3.74 10.31
CA GLN A 92 -28.57 4.30 9.59
C GLN A 92 -27.38 3.33 9.64
N LYS A 93 -27.08 2.78 10.82
CA LYS A 93 -25.94 1.89 11.05
C LYS A 93 -26.29 0.72 11.93
N ILE A 94 -25.87 -0.48 11.53
CA ILE A 94 -25.88 -1.65 12.41
C ILE A 94 -24.53 -2.37 12.33
N SER A 95 -23.99 -2.70 13.50
CA SER A 95 -22.78 -3.49 13.63
C SER A 95 -23.09 -4.71 14.51
N LEU A 96 -22.80 -5.90 13.99
CA LEU A 96 -23.01 -7.18 14.66
C LEU A 96 -21.65 -7.87 14.82
N SER A 97 -21.26 -8.16 16.05
CA SER A 97 -20.07 -8.96 16.36
C SER A 97 -20.48 -10.18 17.16
N LEU A 98 -20.41 -11.35 16.53
CA LEU A 98 -20.78 -12.64 17.09
C LEU A 98 -19.52 -13.35 17.62
N GLY A 99 -19.63 -14.06 18.75
CA GLY A 99 -18.51 -14.77 19.36
C GLY A 99 -18.70 -16.29 19.38
N TYR A 100 -17.61 -17.02 19.62
CA TYR A 100 -17.50 -18.48 19.62
C TYR A 100 -18.64 -19.24 20.33
N LYS A 101 -19.04 -20.39 19.75
CA LYS A 101 -20.00 -21.41 20.25
C LYS A 101 -21.49 -21.13 20.00
N THR A 102 -21.79 -20.51 18.88
CA THR A 102 -23.12 -20.32 18.34
C THR A 102 -23.64 -21.66 17.80
N ARG A 103 -24.96 -21.92 17.91
CA ARG A 103 -25.58 -23.15 17.41
C ARG A 103 -26.11 -22.80 16.02
N SER A 104 -26.12 -23.74 15.07
CA SER A 104 -26.62 -23.48 13.71
C SER A 104 -28.01 -22.82 13.66
N GLY A 105 -28.92 -23.18 14.58
CA GLY A 105 -30.25 -22.58 14.68
C GLY A 105 -30.27 -21.08 15.06
N ASP A 106 -29.22 -20.59 15.72
CA ASP A 106 -29.10 -19.18 16.08
C ASP A 106 -28.67 -18.30 14.89
N MET A 107 -27.99 -18.88 13.89
CA MET A 107 -27.56 -18.15 12.69
C MET A 107 -28.73 -17.71 11.80
N HIS A 108 -29.82 -18.50 11.76
CA HIS A 108 -31.05 -18.06 11.11
C HIS A 108 -31.65 -16.80 11.76
N ARG A 109 -31.46 -16.62 13.08
CA ARG A 109 -31.93 -15.43 13.80
C ARG A 109 -31.07 -14.22 13.45
N VAL A 110 -29.75 -14.39 13.41
CA VAL A 110 -28.81 -13.36 12.93
C VAL A 110 -29.19 -12.91 11.52
N ASN A 111 -29.40 -13.85 10.60
CA ASN A 111 -29.80 -13.53 9.23
C ASN A 111 -31.15 -12.77 9.19
N SER A 112 -32.07 -13.08 10.11
CA SER A 112 -33.33 -12.35 10.26
C SER A 112 -33.12 -10.91 10.73
N TRP A 113 -32.14 -10.65 11.60
CA TRP A 113 -31.76 -9.29 12.01
C TRP A 113 -31.18 -8.49 10.85
N ILE A 114 -30.34 -9.12 10.03
CA ILE A 114 -29.78 -8.51 8.83
C ILE A 114 -30.90 -8.16 7.84
N ILE A 115 -31.81 -9.09 7.56
CA ILE A 115 -32.99 -8.84 6.70
C ILE A 115 -33.84 -7.69 7.23
N TYR A 116 -34.03 -7.62 8.55
CA TYR A 116 -34.73 -6.50 9.17
C TYR A 116 -34.02 -5.17 8.90
N ALA A 117 -32.70 -5.09 9.12
CA ALA A 117 -31.95 -3.87 8.84
C ALA A 117 -32.02 -3.45 7.36
N LEU A 118 -31.93 -4.40 6.42
CA LEU A 118 -32.06 -4.14 4.98
C LEU A 118 -33.44 -3.56 4.63
N ARG A 119 -34.52 -4.08 5.22
CA ARG A 119 -35.89 -3.57 5.03
C ARG A 119 -36.11 -2.18 5.63
N HIS A 120 -35.25 -1.76 6.55
CA HIS A 120 -35.26 -0.46 7.20
C HIS A 120 -34.10 0.44 6.72
N ASN A 121 -33.78 0.37 5.42
CA ASN A 121 -32.89 1.29 4.71
C ASN A 121 -31.49 1.46 5.32
N VAL A 122 -30.89 0.36 5.79
CA VAL A 122 -29.54 0.39 6.37
C VAL A 122 -28.48 0.94 5.42
N GLN A 123 -27.75 1.95 5.89
CA GLN A 123 -26.68 2.59 5.11
C GLN A 123 -25.30 2.02 5.44
N VAL A 124 -25.07 1.62 6.69
CA VAL A 124 -23.81 1.04 7.16
C VAL A 124 -24.08 -0.30 7.84
N LEU A 125 -23.59 -1.38 7.24
CA LEU A 125 -23.75 -2.75 7.75
C LEU A 125 -22.39 -3.36 8.02
N HIS A 126 -22.08 -3.63 9.29
CA HIS A 126 -20.86 -4.32 9.70
C HIS A 126 -21.21 -5.66 10.35
N ILE A 127 -20.58 -6.73 9.89
CA ILE A 127 -20.79 -8.09 10.39
C ILE A 127 -19.41 -8.71 10.66
N SER A 128 -19.18 -9.16 11.88
CA SER A 128 -18.04 -9.98 12.28
C SER A 128 -18.54 -11.27 12.89
N ASN A 129 -18.20 -12.39 12.27
CA ASN A 129 -18.60 -13.71 12.76
C ASN A 129 -17.38 -14.48 13.27
N ASP A 130 -17.05 -14.36 14.55
CA ASP A 130 -15.94 -15.13 15.13
C ASP A 130 -16.39 -16.55 15.54
N ASP A 131 -17.44 -17.06 14.90
CA ASP A 131 -18.01 -18.38 15.15
C ASP A 131 -17.62 -19.37 14.05
N ASP A 132 -17.53 -20.66 14.40
CA ASP A 132 -17.24 -21.71 13.43
C ASP A 132 -18.44 -22.00 12.50
N THR A 133 -19.64 -21.48 12.82
CA THR A 133 -20.85 -21.66 12.02
C THR A 133 -21.16 -20.44 11.16
N SER A 134 -21.27 -20.65 9.84
CA SER A 134 -21.66 -19.60 8.88
C SER A 134 -23.10 -19.11 9.12
N ILE A 135 -23.30 -17.80 8.92
CA ILE A 135 -24.59 -17.11 9.01
C ILE A 135 -25.53 -17.50 7.85
N ALA A 136 -24.98 -17.91 6.71
CA ALA A 136 -25.70 -18.05 5.43
C ALA A 136 -26.44 -16.75 5.04
N LEU A 137 -25.65 -15.71 4.76
CA LEU A 137 -26.12 -14.36 4.44
C LEU A 137 -27.20 -14.34 3.34
N SER A 138 -28.26 -13.58 3.59
CA SER A 138 -29.34 -13.37 2.61
C SER A 138 -28.84 -12.65 1.36
N ALA A 139 -29.27 -13.12 0.19
CA ALA A 139 -28.97 -12.49 -1.10
C ALA A 139 -29.52 -11.04 -1.20
N GLN A 140 -30.50 -10.67 -0.36
CA GLN A 140 -31.06 -9.30 -0.30
C GLN A 140 -30.02 -8.23 0.02
N ILE A 141 -28.90 -8.60 0.68
CA ILE A 141 -27.81 -7.67 0.94
C ILE A 141 -27.31 -7.07 -0.39
N PHE A 142 -27.20 -7.89 -1.43
CA PHE A 142 -26.64 -7.50 -2.74
C PHE A 142 -27.60 -6.73 -3.64
N THR A 143 -28.82 -6.46 -3.19
CA THR A 143 -29.82 -5.65 -3.90
C THR A 143 -30.28 -4.46 -3.06
N CYS A 144 -29.52 -4.11 -2.01
CA CYS A 144 -29.88 -3.03 -1.10
C CYS A 144 -29.55 -1.66 -1.71
N GLU A 145 -30.57 -0.86 -2.02
CA GLU A 145 -30.41 0.44 -2.67
C GLU A 145 -29.87 1.55 -1.75
N SER A 146 -29.92 1.34 -0.43
CA SER A 146 -29.49 2.34 0.58
C SER A 146 -28.10 2.09 1.15
N LEU A 147 -27.51 0.92 0.88
CA LEU A 147 -26.26 0.48 1.50
C LEU A 147 -25.05 1.23 0.93
N ARG A 148 -24.39 2.03 1.77
CA ARG A 148 -23.20 2.82 1.43
C ARG A 148 -21.91 2.15 1.85
N GLU A 149 -21.93 1.48 3.00
CA GLU A 149 -20.76 0.80 3.56
C GLU A 149 -21.12 -0.61 4.00
N PHE A 150 -20.38 -1.58 3.48
CA PHE A 150 -20.51 -2.98 3.86
C PHE A 150 -19.17 -3.52 4.33
N LYS A 151 -19.13 -3.97 5.60
CA LYS A 151 -17.97 -4.66 6.18
C LYS A 151 -18.37 -6.07 6.60
N LEU A 152 -17.62 -7.06 6.13
CA LEU A 152 -17.79 -8.47 6.48
C LEU A 152 -16.47 -9.06 6.95
N CYS A 153 -16.49 -9.69 8.12
CA CYS A 153 -15.35 -10.32 8.74
C CYS A 153 -15.65 -11.78 9.14
N ASN A 154 -14.70 -12.69 8.87
CA ASN A 154 -14.74 -14.10 9.28
C ASN A 154 -16.01 -14.86 8.81
N GLU A 155 -16.43 -14.67 7.56
CA GLU A 155 -17.66 -15.27 7.04
C GLU A 155 -17.51 -15.74 5.58
N ASP A 156 -18.31 -16.73 5.18
CA ASP A 156 -18.38 -17.16 3.78
C ASP A 156 -19.26 -16.21 2.96
N LEU A 157 -18.72 -15.68 1.86
CA LEU A 157 -19.44 -14.85 0.92
C LEU A 157 -19.80 -15.64 -0.33
N LYS A 158 -21.10 -15.84 -0.55
CA LYS A 158 -21.67 -16.41 -1.78
C LYS A 158 -22.30 -15.29 -2.60
N LEU A 159 -21.68 -14.97 -3.73
CA LEU A 159 -22.20 -13.94 -4.64
C LEU A 159 -23.40 -14.50 -5.43
N PRO A 160 -24.56 -13.82 -5.43
CA PRO A 160 -25.68 -14.20 -6.28
C PRO A 160 -25.45 -13.76 -7.74
N THR A 161 -26.30 -14.25 -8.65
CA THR A 161 -26.25 -13.88 -10.07
C THR A 161 -26.69 -12.44 -10.34
N LEU A 162 -27.62 -11.93 -9.52
CA LEU A 162 -28.13 -10.55 -9.59
C LEU A 162 -27.54 -9.73 -8.44
N ILE A 163 -26.80 -8.68 -8.79
CA ILE A 163 -26.19 -7.74 -7.85
C ILE A 163 -26.54 -6.33 -8.32
N SER A 164 -26.98 -5.48 -7.40
CA SER A 164 -27.25 -4.06 -7.63
C SER A 164 -27.05 -3.31 -6.30
N LEU A 165 -25.91 -2.63 -6.19
CA LEU A 165 -25.53 -1.85 -5.01
C LEU A 165 -25.20 -0.42 -5.45
N PRO A 166 -26.23 0.36 -5.84
CA PRO A 166 -26.04 1.59 -6.62
C PRO A 166 -25.31 2.70 -5.87
N VAL A 167 -25.37 2.70 -4.53
CA VAL A 167 -24.80 3.76 -3.68
C VAL A 167 -23.65 3.28 -2.80
N LEU A 168 -23.17 2.04 -2.99
CA LEU A 168 -22.09 1.47 -2.20
C LEU A 168 -20.78 2.22 -2.50
N THR A 169 -20.22 2.87 -1.49
CA THR A 169 -18.96 3.62 -1.56
C THR A 169 -17.79 2.85 -0.97
N THR A 170 -18.06 1.95 -0.02
CA THR A 170 -17.02 1.23 0.72
C THR A 170 -17.38 -0.24 0.89
N LEU A 171 -16.50 -1.11 0.41
CA LEU A 171 -16.56 -2.55 0.62
C LEU A 171 -15.30 -3.02 1.37
N HIS A 172 -15.50 -3.63 2.53
CA HIS A 172 -14.43 -4.20 3.34
C HIS A 172 -14.72 -5.67 3.60
N LEU A 173 -13.88 -6.56 3.08
CA LEU A 173 -13.91 -7.99 3.34
C LEU A 173 -12.64 -8.39 4.07
N SER A 174 -12.76 -9.04 5.23
CA SER A 174 -11.61 -9.47 6.04
C SER A 174 -11.77 -10.92 6.49
N SER A 175 -10.80 -11.79 6.21
CA SER A 175 -10.88 -13.23 6.51
C SER A 175 -12.13 -13.91 5.92
N VAL A 176 -12.58 -13.43 4.77
CA VAL A 176 -13.79 -13.91 4.07
C VAL A 176 -13.41 -14.97 3.05
N ALA A 177 -14.11 -16.11 3.04
CA ALA A 177 -14.02 -17.08 1.95
C ALA A 177 -15.01 -16.71 0.84
N ILE A 178 -14.50 -16.32 -0.32
CA ILE A 178 -15.31 -15.96 -1.48
C ILE A 178 -15.52 -17.24 -2.30
N LEU A 179 -16.74 -17.77 -2.22
CA LEU A 179 -17.12 -19.05 -2.83
C LEU A 179 -17.73 -18.83 -4.22
N ASN A 180 -17.45 -19.75 -5.15
CA ASN A 180 -17.92 -19.73 -6.55
C ASN A 180 -17.44 -18.49 -7.32
N GLY A 181 -16.11 -18.27 -7.39
CA GLY A 181 -15.38 -17.21 -8.11
C GLY A 181 -16.23 -16.27 -8.97
N HIS A 182 -16.30 -14.97 -8.72
CA HIS A 182 -15.21 -14.02 -8.62
C HIS A 182 -15.83 -12.67 -8.22
N LEU A 183 -15.10 -11.79 -7.51
CA LEU A 183 -15.35 -10.33 -7.64
C LEU A 183 -14.87 -9.92 -9.04
N HIS A 184 -15.61 -10.31 -10.09
CA HIS A 184 -15.27 -10.01 -11.47
C HIS A 184 -15.95 -8.72 -11.92
N VAL A 185 -15.69 -8.33 -13.17
CA VAL A 185 -16.21 -7.10 -13.80
C VAL A 185 -17.70 -6.86 -13.54
N ALA A 186 -18.54 -7.90 -13.55
CA ALA A 186 -19.98 -7.76 -13.31
C ALA A 186 -20.32 -7.23 -11.90
N PHE A 187 -19.58 -7.63 -10.87
CA PHE A 187 -19.78 -7.12 -9.51
C PHE A 187 -19.48 -5.62 -9.44
N PHE A 188 -18.36 -5.19 -10.02
CA PHE A 188 -17.95 -3.79 -9.99
C PHE A 188 -18.85 -2.91 -10.87
N SER A 189 -19.33 -3.42 -12.00
CA SER A 189 -20.37 -2.75 -12.80
C SER A 189 -21.67 -2.55 -12.03
N ALA A 190 -22.00 -3.44 -11.10
CA ALA A 190 -23.15 -3.33 -10.21
C ALA A 190 -22.93 -2.38 -9.01
N CYS A 191 -21.70 -1.90 -8.79
CA CYS A 191 -21.31 -1.01 -7.69
C CYS A 191 -20.69 0.30 -8.24
N PRO A 192 -21.44 1.13 -8.97
CA PRO A 192 -20.88 2.26 -9.74
C PRO A 192 -20.26 3.37 -8.88
N CYS A 193 -20.63 3.47 -7.60
CA CYS A 193 -20.13 4.48 -6.66
C CYS A 193 -18.97 4.00 -5.78
N LEU A 194 -18.42 2.80 -6.01
CA LEU A 194 -17.41 2.21 -5.14
C LEU A 194 -16.11 3.03 -5.18
N GLU A 195 -15.76 3.66 -4.06
CA GLU A 195 -14.57 4.48 -3.90
C GLU A 195 -13.45 3.78 -3.12
N THR A 196 -13.80 2.86 -2.21
CA THR A 196 -12.84 2.15 -1.37
C THR A 196 -13.12 0.65 -1.35
N LEU A 197 -12.10 -0.14 -1.67
CA LEU A 197 -12.12 -1.60 -1.64
C LEU A 197 -11.00 -2.11 -0.75
N ILE A 198 -11.35 -2.87 0.28
CA ILE A 198 -10.43 -3.49 1.23
C ILE A 198 -10.67 -5.00 1.23
N LEU A 199 -9.65 -5.77 0.90
CA LEU A 199 -9.64 -7.23 0.87
C LEU A 199 -8.49 -7.73 1.76
N GLU A 200 -8.76 -8.13 2.99
CA GLU A 200 -7.73 -8.56 3.95
C GLU A 200 -7.86 -10.05 4.25
N GLU A 201 -6.82 -10.85 4.03
CA GLU A 201 -6.79 -12.28 4.38
C GLU A 201 -7.96 -13.09 3.76
N CYS A 202 -8.49 -12.62 2.62
CA CYS A 202 -9.57 -13.29 1.93
C CYS A 202 -9.09 -14.60 1.28
N LYS A 203 -9.97 -15.61 1.26
CA LYS A 203 -9.72 -16.89 0.56
C LYS A 203 -10.52 -16.92 -0.73
N PHE A 204 -9.83 -16.99 -1.86
CA PHE A 204 -10.44 -17.04 -3.19
C PHE A 204 -10.59 -18.50 -3.64
N VAL A 205 -11.78 -19.08 -3.49
CA VAL A 205 -12.01 -20.50 -3.82
C VAL A 205 -12.34 -20.64 -5.31
N ASN A 206 -11.61 -21.52 -6.02
CA ASN A 206 -11.73 -21.76 -7.46
C ASN A 206 -11.55 -20.50 -8.32
N CYS A 207 -10.63 -19.63 -7.95
CA CYS A 207 -10.39 -18.35 -8.63
C CYS A 207 -8.89 -18.21 -8.94
N TYR A 208 -8.55 -18.26 -10.23
CA TYR A 208 -7.17 -18.13 -10.73
C TYR A 208 -6.81 -16.68 -11.10
N THR A 209 -7.80 -15.85 -11.36
CA THR A 209 -7.60 -14.43 -11.73
C THR A 209 -8.56 -13.54 -10.98
N LEU A 210 -8.02 -12.51 -10.32
CA LEU A 210 -8.78 -11.46 -9.65
C LEU A 210 -8.80 -10.21 -10.55
N THR A 211 -9.96 -9.87 -11.10
CA THR A 211 -10.12 -8.71 -12.01
C THR A 211 -10.87 -7.58 -11.31
N ILE A 212 -10.16 -6.52 -10.94
CA ILE A 212 -10.72 -5.33 -10.29
C ILE A 212 -10.96 -4.23 -11.33
N SER A 213 -12.23 -3.93 -11.62
CA SER A 213 -12.62 -2.97 -12.66
C SER A 213 -13.70 -2.00 -12.15
N ALA A 214 -13.31 -1.10 -11.24
CA ALA A 214 -14.19 -0.11 -10.63
C ALA A 214 -13.76 1.32 -11.01
N SER A 215 -14.59 1.99 -11.83
CA SER A 215 -14.24 3.28 -12.45
C SER A 215 -14.09 4.44 -11.46
N GLN A 216 -14.74 4.37 -10.29
CA GLN A 216 -14.66 5.40 -9.24
C GLN A 216 -13.72 5.03 -8.10
N LEU A 217 -13.03 3.89 -8.18
CA LEU A 217 -12.19 3.40 -7.10
C LEU A 217 -10.99 4.34 -6.89
N LYS A 218 -10.85 4.84 -5.67
CA LYS A 218 -9.76 5.73 -5.22
C LYS A 218 -8.78 4.99 -4.32
N ASN A 219 -9.27 4.12 -3.45
CA ASN A 219 -8.45 3.42 -2.46
C ASN A 219 -8.61 1.90 -2.64
N LEU A 220 -7.49 1.21 -2.86
CA LEU A 220 -7.44 -0.23 -2.96
C LEU A 220 -6.45 -0.77 -1.94
N ARG A 221 -6.92 -1.67 -1.06
CA ARG A 221 -6.07 -2.41 -0.14
C ARG A 221 -6.31 -3.91 -0.29
N ILE A 222 -5.25 -4.67 -0.52
CA ILE A 222 -5.28 -6.12 -0.63
C ILE A 222 -4.21 -6.69 0.29
N SER A 223 -4.53 -7.69 1.11
CA SER A 223 -3.52 -8.38 1.91
C SER A 223 -3.72 -9.88 2.03
N GLY A 224 -2.62 -10.60 2.22
CA GLY A 224 -2.61 -12.06 2.38
C GLY A 224 -2.57 -12.81 1.05
N VAL A 225 -3.23 -13.96 0.97
CA VAL A 225 -3.17 -14.83 -0.22
C VAL A 225 -4.14 -14.33 -1.29
N VAL A 226 -3.63 -14.15 -2.51
CA VAL A 226 -4.41 -13.74 -3.69
C VAL A 226 -4.27 -14.80 -4.80
N PRO A 227 -5.16 -14.78 -5.82
CA PRO A 227 -4.98 -15.62 -7.01
C PRO A 227 -3.68 -15.35 -7.76
N ASP A 228 -3.23 -16.33 -8.56
CA ASP A 228 -1.99 -16.28 -9.34
C ASP A 228 -1.89 -15.07 -10.27
N SER A 229 -3.02 -14.52 -10.71
CA SER A 229 -3.07 -13.30 -11.51
C SER A 229 -4.03 -12.27 -10.92
N VAL A 230 -3.58 -11.02 -10.86
CA VAL A 230 -4.38 -9.87 -10.43
C VAL A 230 -4.37 -8.82 -11.53
N VAL A 231 -5.55 -8.47 -12.05
CA VAL A 231 -5.74 -7.49 -13.13
C VAL A 231 -6.50 -6.28 -12.58
N ILE A 232 -5.91 -5.09 -12.70
CA ILE A 232 -6.49 -3.85 -12.13
C ILE A 232 -6.73 -2.83 -13.25
N SER A 233 -7.98 -2.39 -13.36
CA SER A 233 -8.45 -1.38 -14.33
C SER A 233 -9.24 -0.28 -13.61
N THR A 234 -8.53 0.61 -12.92
CA THR A 234 -9.12 1.66 -12.08
C THR A 234 -8.37 2.99 -12.27
N PRO A 235 -8.74 3.83 -13.26
CA PRO A 235 -7.94 5.00 -13.65
C PRO A 235 -7.93 6.14 -12.62
N LYS A 236 -8.85 6.12 -11.64
CA LYS A 236 -8.95 7.13 -10.58
C LYS A 236 -8.25 6.72 -9.27
N LEU A 237 -7.45 5.67 -9.31
CA LEU A 237 -6.79 5.15 -8.11
C LEU A 237 -5.78 6.18 -7.57
N VAL A 238 -5.92 6.49 -6.28
CA VAL A 238 -5.08 7.44 -5.53
C VAL A 238 -4.19 6.68 -4.54
N SER A 239 -4.71 5.62 -3.93
CA SER A 239 -3.94 4.79 -3.00
C SER A 239 -4.05 3.32 -3.38
N ILE A 240 -2.90 2.65 -3.43
CA ILE A 240 -2.81 1.19 -3.51
C ILE A 240 -1.91 0.64 -2.40
N GLU A 241 -2.45 -0.31 -1.65
CA GLU A 241 -1.73 -1.06 -0.62
C GLU A 241 -1.88 -2.56 -0.92
N MET A 242 -0.77 -3.24 -1.15
CA MET A 242 -0.69 -4.68 -1.35
C MET A 242 0.26 -5.25 -0.32
N ILE A 243 -0.27 -5.95 0.69
CA ILE A 243 0.49 -6.31 1.90
C ILE A 243 0.55 -7.83 2.08
N ARG A 244 1.75 -8.38 2.32
CA ARG A 244 2.00 -9.82 2.48
C ARG A 244 1.45 -10.66 1.31
N ILE A 245 1.63 -10.15 0.10
CA ILE A 245 1.18 -10.79 -1.13
C ILE A 245 2.27 -11.75 -1.63
N ARG A 246 1.91 -13.01 -1.93
CA ARG A 246 2.84 -14.07 -2.37
C ARG A 246 2.69 -14.38 -3.86
N ASN A 247 3.70 -14.03 -4.65
CA ASN A 247 3.88 -14.45 -6.05
C ASN A 247 2.68 -14.28 -7.04
N PRO A 248 1.84 -13.23 -7.02
CA PRO A 248 0.91 -13.01 -8.12
C PRO A 248 1.54 -12.27 -9.29
N SER A 249 1.12 -12.61 -10.51
CA SER A 249 1.29 -11.75 -11.67
C SER A 249 0.31 -10.58 -11.59
N ILE A 250 0.81 -9.39 -11.24
CA ILE A 250 0.01 -8.16 -11.13
C ILE A 250 0.11 -7.37 -12.44
N ARG A 251 -1.03 -7.08 -13.05
CA ARG A 251 -1.14 -6.28 -14.27
C ARG A 251 -2.11 -5.12 -14.09
N PHE A 252 -1.65 -3.91 -14.38
CA PHE A 252 -2.54 -2.77 -14.58
C PHE A 252 -2.92 -2.70 -16.06
N THR A 253 -4.18 -2.38 -16.37
CA THR A 253 -4.66 -2.20 -17.75
C THR A 253 -5.08 -0.75 -18.05
N CYS A 254 -4.78 0.16 -17.13
CA CYS A 254 -5.03 1.59 -17.26
C CYS A 254 -3.83 2.39 -16.73
N GLU A 255 -3.61 3.58 -17.27
CA GLU A 255 -2.61 4.51 -16.73
C GLU A 255 -3.06 5.09 -15.38
N LEU A 256 -2.17 5.10 -14.39
CA LEU A 256 -2.42 5.67 -13.07
C LEU A 256 -1.76 7.04 -12.94
N LYS A 257 -2.51 8.11 -13.26
CA LYS A 257 -1.98 9.48 -13.31
C LYS A 257 -1.88 10.20 -11.96
N PHE A 258 -2.65 9.76 -10.96
CA PHE A 258 -2.86 10.49 -9.70
C PHE A 258 -2.62 9.64 -8.46
N ILE A 259 -1.83 8.57 -8.60
CA ILE A 259 -1.51 7.70 -7.49
C ILE A 259 -0.56 8.42 -6.53
N SER A 260 -0.95 8.59 -5.27
CA SER A 260 -0.12 9.26 -4.26
C SER A 260 0.60 8.27 -3.37
N VAL A 261 -0.06 7.17 -3.01
CA VAL A 261 0.49 6.15 -2.10
C VAL A 261 0.54 4.82 -2.82
N VAL A 262 1.73 4.25 -2.85
CA VAL A 262 1.99 2.90 -3.34
C VAL A 262 2.75 2.14 -2.26
N ASN A 263 2.11 1.15 -1.66
CA ASN A 263 2.75 0.25 -0.70
C ASN A 263 2.66 -1.19 -1.21
N PHE A 264 3.78 -1.78 -1.58
CA PHE A 264 3.88 -3.20 -1.91
C PHE A 264 4.81 -3.86 -0.91
N ASP A 265 4.23 -4.68 -0.04
CA ASP A 265 4.93 -5.61 0.84
C ASP A 265 4.72 -7.02 0.28
N THR A 266 5.61 -7.47 -0.61
CA THR A 266 5.46 -8.71 -1.39
C THR A 266 6.65 -9.63 -1.20
N GLU A 267 6.40 -10.92 -0.98
CA GLU A 267 7.42 -11.96 -1.10
C GLU A 267 7.58 -12.24 -2.61
N LEU A 268 8.60 -11.64 -3.25
CA LEU A 268 8.89 -11.85 -4.67
C LEU A 268 9.91 -12.98 -4.83
N ASP A 269 9.55 -14.01 -5.59
CA ASP A 269 10.53 -14.98 -6.09
C ASP A 269 11.36 -14.35 -7.22
N GLN A 270 12.60 -14.82 -7.39
CA GLN A 270 13.69 -14.23 -8.20
C GLN A 270 13.40 -14.10 -9.71
N SER A 271 12.19 -14.40 -10.19
CA SER A 271 11.84 -14.51 -11.61
C SER A 271 10.69 -13.61 -12.08
N SER A 272 10.22 -12.64 -11.29
CA SER A 272 9.07 -11.82 -11.68
C SER A 272 9.47 -10.44 -12.21
N GLU A 273 9.46 -10.32 -13.54
CA GLU A 273 9.53 -9.05 -14.26
C GLU A 273 8.52 -8.05 -13.67
N LEU A 274 9.01 -6.94 -13.13
CA LEU A 274 8.18 -5.78 -12.83
C LEU A 274 7.64 -5.22 -14.15
N THR A 275 6.37 -5.48 -14.45
CA THR A 275 5.75 -5.02 -15.71
C THR A 275 5.83 -3.50 -15.89
N THR A 276 5.95 -3.03 -17.14
CA THR A 276 6.03 -1.62 -17.56
C THR A 276 4.97 -0.70 -16.92
N LEU A 277 3.78 -1.23 -16.62
CA LEU A 277 2.69 -0.45 -16.02
C LEU A 277 2.79 -0.37 -14.49
N LEU A 278 3.43 -1.33 -13.83
CA LEU A 278 3.79 -1.21 -12.41
C LEU A 278 4.85 -0.11 -12.26
N ILE A 279 5.80 -0.03 -13.20
CA ILE A 279 6.75 1.08 -13.32
C ILE A 279 6.00 2.42 -13.51
N SER A 280 4.93 2.48 -14.30
CA SER A 280 4.12 3.70 -14.46
C SER A 280 3.41 4.15 -13.16
N ALA A 281 2.92 3.18 -12.37
CA ALA A 281 2.28 3.45 -11.08
C ALA A 281 3.31 3.96 -10.07
N VAL A 282 4.49 3.35 -10.04
CA VAL A 282 5.63 3.77 -9.22
C VAL A 282 6.13 5.16 -9.62
N ARG A 283 6.23 5.45 -10.92
CA ARG A 283 6.71 6.74 -11.46
C ARG A 283 5.85 7.93 -11.03
N ASN A 284 4.53 7.75 -10.95
CA ASN A 284 3.59 8.82 -10.59
C ASN A 284 3.34 8.93 -9.07
N ALA A 285 3.86 8.00 -8.26
CA ALA A 285 3.65 7.95 -6.81
C ALA A 285 4.38 9.10 -6.09
N GLN A 286 3.67 9.80 -5.20
CA GLN A 286 4.27 10.80 -4.30
C GLN A 286 4.97 10.15 -3.09
N SER A 287 4.48 8.98 -2.67
CA SER A 287 5.00 8.17 -1.58
C SER A 287 5.02 6.72 -2.01
N LEU A 288 6.20 6.10 -1.97
CA LEU A 288 6.42 4.71 -2.35
C LEU A 288 7.10 3.97 -1.20
N THR A 289 6.49 2.86 -0.77
CA THR A 289 7.10 1.90 0.13
C THR A 289 7.12 0.54 -0.56
N LEU A 290 8.33 0.01 -0.76
CA LEU A 290 8.57 -1.33 -1.27
C LEU A 290 9.29 -2.12 -0.17
N SER A 291 8.66 -3.14 0.37
CA SER A 291 9.31 -4.08 1.28
C SER A 291 9.22 -5.49 0.70
N THR A 292 10.37 -6.14 0.54
CA THR A 292 10.44 -7.57 0.28
C THR A 292 10.62 -8.27 1.63
N LEU A 293 9.59 -9.00 2.07
CA LEU A 293 9.63 -9.71 3.34
C LEU A 293 10.36 -11.05 3.16
N PHE A 294 11.70 -11.02 3.07
CA PHE A 294 12.46 -12.27 3.22
C PHE A 294 12.49 -12.67 4.69
N LEU A 295 12.02 -13.90 4.96
CA LEU A 295 12.04 -14.55 6.28
C LEU A 295 13.40 -14.38 6.96
N GLN A 296 13.36 -13.78 8.17
CA GLN A 296 14.45 -13.73 9.12
C GLN A 296 15.17 -15.08 9.25
N HIS A 297 16.49 -15.11 9.04
CA HIS A 297 17.43 -15.83 9.90
C HIS A 297 18.68 -14.96 10.10
N GLY A 298 19.11 -14.85 11.35
CA GLY A 298 20.02 -13.81 11.81
C GLY A 298 21.46 -13.95 11.33
N LEU A 299 22.16 -12.81 11.31
CA LEU A 299 23.60 -12.77 11.13
C LEU A 299 24.29 -11.94 12.21
N GLU A 300 25.35 -12.55 12.73
CA GLU A 300 26.23 -12.06 13.76
C GLU A 300 27.04 -10.81 13.32
N LYS A 301 27.41 -10.03 14.32
CA LYS A 301 28.15 -8.77 14.17
C LYS A 301 29.62 -9.01 13.85
N GLU A 302 29.98 -9.03 12.57
CA GLU A 302 31.37 -8.71 12.17
C GLU A 302 31.66 -7.19 12.17
N ASN A 303 32.89 -6.84 12.57
CA ASN A 303 33.38 -5.51 12.90
C ASN A 303 33.70 -4.66 11.65
N VAL A 304 32.83 -3.70 11.34
CA VAL A 304 33.03 -2.66 10.31
C VAL A 304 33.64 -1.40 10.93
N THR A 305 34.84 -1.51 11.53
CA THR A 305 35.45 -0.43 12.32
C THR A 305 36.34 0.53 11.52
N ALA A 306 36.55 0.28 10.22
CA ALA A 306 37.50 1.04 9.39
C ALA A 306 36.87 2.02 8.37
N VAL A 307 35.54 2.12 8.30
CA VAL A 307 34.83 3.04 7.37
C VAL A 307 34.33 4.28 8.12
N PRO A 308 34.32 5.47 7.50
CA PRO A 308 33.79 6.68 8.12
C PRO A 308 32.30 6.53 8.46
N SER A 309 31.78 7.33 9.40
CA SER A 309 30.37 7.26 9.82
C SER A 309 29.37 7.79 8.77
N SER A 310 29.86 8.55 7.79
CA SER A 310 29.10 9.03 6.65
C SER A 310 30.02 9.28 5.44
N MET A 311 29.54 8.98 4.24
CA MET A 311 30.20 9.29 2.98
C MET A 311 29.21 9.99 2.02
N ASP A 312 29.68 10.99 1.29
CA ASP A 312 28.89 11.68 0.25
C ASP A 312 29.85 12.12 -0.86
N TRP A 313 29.90 11.35 -1.95
CA TRP A 313 30.84 11.59 -3.06
C TRP A 313 30.57 12.91 -3.80
N ARG A 314 29.37 13.50 -3.66
CA ARG A 314 29.08 14.85 -4.20
C ARG A 314 29.95 15.90 -3.53
N LYS A 315 30.13 15.79 -2.20
CA LYS A 315 31.02 16.70 -1.43
C LYS A 315 32.50 16.51 -1.75
N LYS A 316 32.85 15.39 -2.40
CA LYS A 316 34.19 15.08 -2.88
C LYS A 316 34.40 15.47 -4.35
N GLY A 317 33.38 16.03 -5.01
CA GLY A 317 33.44 16.41 -6.41
C GLY A 317 33.47 15.22 -7.38
N ALA A 318 33.10 14.02 -6.94
CA ALA A 318 33.15 12.77 -7.70
C ALA A 318 31.77 12.34 -8.25
N VAL A 319 30.84 13.27 -8.39
CA VAL A 319 29.48 13.00 -8.89
C VAL A 319 29.06 14.13 -9.82
N THR A 320 28.74 13.79 -11.07
CA THR A 320 28.19 14.72 -12.08
C THR A 320 26.75 15.14 -11.73
N PRO A 321 26.22 16.21 -12.36
CA PRO A 321 24.81 16.57 -12.23
C PRO A 321 23.87 15.40 -12.54
N ILE A 322 22.66 15.45 -11.98
CA ILE A 322 21.61 14.47 -12.28
C ILE A 322 21.22 14.55 -13.76
N LYS A 323 21.11 13.38 -14.38
CA LYS A 323 20.65 13.17 -15.75
C LYS A 323 19.24 12.53 -15.77
N ASP A 324 18.64 12.41 -16.95
CA ASP A 324 17.27 11.87 -17.13
C ASP A 324 17.24 10.84 -18.28
N GLN A 325 16.93 9.59 -17.96
CA GLN A 325 16.83 8.47 -18.91
C GLN A 325 15.52 8.47 -19.72
N GLY A 326 14.54 9.32 -19.37
CA GLY A 326 13.28 9.44 -20.09
C GLY A 326 12.36 8.20 -19.96
N GLN A 327 12.11 7.53 -21.09
CA GLN A 327 11.27 6.30 -21.15
C GLN A 327 12.09 5.06 -21.52
N CYS A 328 13.40 5.23 -21.74
CA CYS A 328 14.30 4.15 -22.11
C CYS A 328 14.70 3.36 -20.87
N GLY A 329 14.68 2.02 -20.93
CA GLY A 329 15.12 1.11 -19.86
C GLY A 329 16.64 1.06 -19.66
N SER A 330 17.34 2.18 -19.84
CA SER A 330 18.81 2.29 -19.83
C SER A 330 19.41 2.57 -18.45
N CYS A 331 18.71 2.24 -17.35
CA CYS A 331 19.22 2.51 -16.01
C CYS A 331 20.54 1.79 -15.71
N TRP A 332 20.77 0.64 -16.34
CA TRP A 332 22.04 -0.08 -16.35
C TRP A 332 23.19 0.82 -16.84
N ALA A 333 23.04 1.43 -18.02
CA ALA A 333 24.03 2.33 -18.61
C ALA A 333 24.28 3.58 -17.74
N PHE A 334 23.23 4.19 -17.17
CA PHE A 334 23.38 5.33 -16.26
C PHE A 334 24.13 4.97 -14.98
N SER A 335 23.88 3.77 -14.42
CA SER A 335 24.55 3.30 -13.20
C SER A 335 26.04 3.02 -13.45
N THR A 336 26.34 2.34 -14.57
CA THR A 336 27.71 2.08 -15.03
C THR A 336 28.47 3.37 -15.26
N VAL A 337 27.89 4.30 -16.04
CA VAL A 337 28.52 5.59 -16.35
C VAL A 337 28.75 6.41 -15.09
N ALA A 338 27.77 6.53 -14.20
CA ALA A 338 27.95 7.33 -12.98
C ALA A 338 29.08 6.80 -12.08
N SER A 339 29.22 5.47 -11.99
CA SER A 339 30.31 4.82 -11.26
C SER A 339 31.67 5.05 -11.94
N MET A 340 31.70 4.98 -13.27
CA MET A 340 32.89 5.25 -14.08
C MET A 340 33.34 6.72 -13.98
N GLU A 341 32.41 7.67 -14.04
CA GLU A 341 32.68 9.10 -13.85
C GLU A 341 33.29 9.35 -12.45
N GLY A 342 32.74 8.67 -11.45
CA GLY A 342 33.23 8.68 -10.07
C GLY A 342 34.68 8.21 -9.94
N ILE A 343 34.97 6.99 -10.39
CA ILE A 343 36.34 6.44 -10.30
C ILE A 343 37.33 7.25 -11.15
N THR A 344 36.90 7.79 -12.29
CA THR A 344 37.72 8.66 -13.15
C THR A 344 38.13 9.93 -12.41
N GLN A 345 37.20 10.57 -11.68
CA GLN A 345 37.55 11.72 -10.84
C GLN A 345 38.54 11.34 -9.74
N LEU A 346 38.40 10.15 -9.14
CA LEU A 346 39.28 9.70 -8.07
C LEU A 346 40.69 9.36 -8.56
N SER A 347 40.82 8.74 -9.72
CA SER A 347 42.12 8.35 -10.29
C SER A 347 42.84 9.50 -11.00
N THR A 348 42.11 10.35 -11.72
CA THR A 348 42.70 11.41 -12.56
C THR A 348 42.59 12.83 -11.98
N GLY A 349 41.71 13.03 -10.99
CA GLY A 349 41.37 14.34 -10.46
C GLY A 349 40.42 15.16 -11.34
N LYS A 350 39.90 14.62 -12.45
CA LYS A 350 39.01 15.31 -13.39
C LYS A 350 37.63 14.64 -13.47
N LEU A 351 36.59 15.43 -13.26
CA LEU A 351 35.20 14.96 -13.33
C LEU A 351 34.74 15.21 -14.75
N ILE A 352 34.59 14.12 -15.49
CA ILE A 352 34.24 14.14 -16.91
C ILE A 352 32.85 13.55 -17.00
N SER A 353 31.94 14.21 -17.74
CA SER A 353 30.65 13.61 -18.01
C SER A 353 30.73 12.69 -19.22
N LEU A 354 30.46 11.41 -19.02
CA LEU A 354 30.60 10.34 -20.01
C LEU A 354 29.24 9.99 -20.63
N SER A 355 29.26 9.32 -21.79
CA SER A 355 28.09 9.04 -22.61
C SER A 355 27.38 7.75 -22.20
N GLU A 356 26.12 7.86 -21.74
CA GLU A 356 25.24 6.69 -21.62
C GLU A 356 24.76 6.18 -22.97
N GLN A 357 24.63 7.06 -23.97
CA GLN A 357 24.12 6.68 -25.29
C GLN A 357 25.08 5.78 -26.05
N GLU A 358 26.38 5.89 -25.79
CA GLU A 358 27.38 5.00 -26.37
C GLU A 358 27.16 3.56 -25.91
N LEU A 359 26.89 3.35 -24.62
CA LEU A 359 26.52 2.02 -24.11
C LEU A 359 25.20 1.55 -24.75
N VAL A 360 24.17 2.40 -24.76
CA VAL A 360 22.86 2.05 -25.35
C VAL A 360 22.96 1.67 -26.84
N ASP A 361 23.81 2.34 -27.62
CA ASP A 361 23.91 2.12 -29.06
C ASP A 361 24.96 1.05 -29.46
N CYS A 362 26.02 0.87 -28.67
CA CYS A 362 27.20 0.08 -29.05
C CYS A 362 27.35 -1.21 -28.24
N ASP A 363 26.85 -1.26 -27.01
CA ASP A 363 26.86 -2.46 -26.18
C ASP A 363 25.58 -3.27 -26.36
N VAL A 364 25.42 -3.85 -27.54
CA VAL A 364 24.22 -4.60 -27.95
C VAL A 364 24.54 -6.01 -28.47
N ASN A 365 25.81 -6.41 -28.38
CA ASN A 365 26.28 -7.70 -28.89
C ASN A 365 26.34 -8.80 -27.81
N GLY A 366 25.77 -8.53 -26.62
CA GLY A 366 25.74 -9.41 -25.45
C GLY A 366 24.34 -9.50 -24.81
N GLU A 367 24.28 -9.55 -23.48
CA GLU A 367 23.01 -9.55 -22.73
C GLU A 367 22.32 -8.17 -22.74
N ASP A 368 23.08 -7.10 -22.97
CA ASP A 368 22.56 -5.73 -23.03
C ASP A 368 21.77 -5.48 -24.32
N GLN A 369 20.57 -4.89 -24.16
CA GLN A 369 19.59 -4.69 -25.22
C GLN A 369 19.09 -3.24 -25.27
N GLY A 370 20.01 -2.28 -25.08
CA GLY A 370 19.71 -0.84 -25.18
C GLY A 370 18.60 -0.41 -24.22
N CYS A 371 17.48 0.09 -24.77
CA CYS A 371 16.32 0.52 -24.01
C CYS A 371 15.46 -0.62 -23.42
N GLU A 372 15.67 -1.87 -23.82
CA GLU A 372 14.95 -3.02 -23.25
C GLU A 372 15.59 -3.56 -21.96
N GLY A 373 16.76 -3.02 -21.57
CA GLY A 373 17.46 -3.37 -20.34
C GLY A 373 18.89 -3.85 -20.58
N GLY A 374 19.59 -4.10 -19.48
CA GLY A 374 20.98 -4.53 -19.48
C GLY A 374 21.53 -4.70 -18.06
N LEU A 375 22.80 -5.13 -17.97
CA LEU A 375 23.56 -5.41 -16.77
C LEU A 375 24.78 -4.49 -16.69
N MET A 376 25.11 -4.03 -15.49
CA MET A 376 26.24 -3.11 -15.31
C MET A 376 27.60 -3.78 -15.59
N ASP A 377 27.71 -5.08 -15.34
CA ASP A 377 28.95 -5.85 -15.52
C ASP A 377 29.32 -6.00 -16.99
N ASP A 378 28.34 -6.37 -17.83
CA ASP A 378 28.51 -6.43 -19.28
C ASP A 378 28.92 -5.07 -19.85
N ALA A 379 28.28 -4.00 -19.36
CA ALA A 379 28.65 -2.64 -19.69
C ALA A 379 30.10 -2.29 -19.27
N PHE A 380 30.56 -2.73 -18.10
CA PHE A 380 31.97 -2.54 -17.71
C PHE A 380 32.93 -3.33 -18.61
N ASP A 381 32.59 -4.56 -18.94
CA ASP A 381 33.36 -5.40 -19.87
C ASP A 381 33.45 -4.77 -21.26
N PHE A 382 32.35 -4.22 -21.77
CA PHE A 382 32.34 -3.43 -23.00
C PHE A 382 33.32 -2.26 -22.91
N ILE A 383 33.28 -1.47 -21.84
CA ILE A 383 34.16 -0.30 -21.68
C ILE A 383 35.64 -0.72 -21.68
N VAL A 384 35.98 -1.83 -21.02
CA VAL A 384 37.35 -2.37 -21.00
C VAL A 384 37.78 -2.79 -22.40
N GLN A 385 36.92 -3.50 -23.13
CA GLN A 385 37.18 -3.97 -24.50
C GLN A 385 37.27 -2.81 -25.50
N ASN A 386 36.41 -1.81 -25.34
CA ASN A 386 36.37 -0.59 -26.13
C ASN A 386 37.48 0.40 -25.76
N HIS A 387 38.28 0.13 -24.72
CA HIS A 387 39.34 1.01 -24.22
C HIS A 387 38.87 2.36 -23.68
N GLY A 388 37.58 2.51 -23.38
CA GLY A 388 36.99 3.68 -22.74
C GLY A 388 35.66 4.12 -23.32
N LEU A 389 35.16 5.26 -22.83
CA LEU A 389 33.93 5.90 -23.30
C LEU A 389 34.18 7.33 -23.78
N ALA A 390 33.36 7.78 -24.73
CA ALA A 390 33.26 9.17 -25.12
C ALA A 390 32.54 10.02 -24.07
N THR A 391 32.73 11.34 -24.19
CA THR A 391 31.99 12.30 -23.36
C THR A 391 30.54 12.42 -23.80
N GLU A 392 29.67 12.81 -22.87
CA GLU A 392 28.29 13.21 -23.16
C GLU A 392 28.21 14.31 -24.23
N GLY A 393 29.21 15.19 -24.32
CA GLY A 393 29.28 16.22 -25.37
C GLY A 393 29.59 15.66 -26.76
N THR A 394 30.35 14.57 -26.84
CA THR A 394 30.73 13.90 -28.10
C THR A 394 29.62 12.98 -28.58
N TYR A 395 28.99 12.24 -27.67
CA TYR A 395 27.94 11.27 -27.95
C TYR A 395 26.73 11.55 -27.04
N PRO A 396 25.87 12.54 -27.37
CA PRO A 396 24.80 12.97 -26.48
C PRO A 396 23.65 11.97 -26.36
N TYR A 397 23.03 11.94 -25.18
CA TYR A 397 21.89 11.10 -24.87
C TYR A 397 20.60 11.50 -25.58
N LYS A 398 19.87 10.49 -26.09
CA LYS A 398 18.65 10.65 -26.90
C LYS A 398 17.44 9.88 -26.36
N ALA A 399 17.62 9.05 -25.34
CA ALA A 399 16.55 8.25 -24.73
C ALA A 399 15.82 7.30 -25.70
N ILE A 400 16.50 6.84 -26.75
CA ILE A 400 16.04 5.88 -27.75
C ILE A 400 17.24 5.06 -28.24
N ASP A 401 16.98 3.86 -28.75
CA ASP A 401 18.02 3.06 -29.41
C ASP A 401 18.47 3.72 -30.71
N GLY A 402 19.77 3.68 -30.96
CA GLY A 402 20.43 4.11 -32.18
C GLY A 402 21.37 3.04 -32.73
N ALA A 403 21.91 3.30 -33.92
CA ALA A 403 23.03 2.52 -34.42
C ALA A 403 24.34 3.07 -33.84
N CYS A 404 25.24 2.20 -33.41
CA CYS A 404 26.57 2.59 -32.93
C CYS A 404 27.30 3.50 -33.94
N ASP A 405 27.62 4.71 -33.50
CA ASP A 405 28.41 5.67 -34.29
C ASP A 405 29.91 5.48 -34.00
N ASN A 406 30.54 4.54 -34.72
CA ASN A 406 31.95 4.18 -34.57
C ASN A 406 32.94 5.37 -34.64
N LYS A 407 32.53 6.52 -35.20
CA LYS A 407 33.39 7.72 -35.22
C LYS A 407 33.38 8.45 -33.88
N LYS A 408 32.25 8.43 -33.18
CA LYS A 408 32.10 9.03 -31.85
C LYS A 408 32.58 8.08 -30.77
N GLU A 409 32.30 6.79 -30.92
CA GLU A 409 32.75 5.73 -30.01
C GLU A 409 34.29 5.62 -29.98
N ALA A 410 34.98 5.83 -31.09
CA ALA A 410 36.45 5.95 -31.11
C ALA A 410 37.06 7.09 -30.27
N SER A 411 36.24 7.94 -29.62
CA SER A 411 36.66 9.04 -28.76
C SER A 411 36.81 8.63 -27.30
N HIS A 412 37.68 7.66 -27.00
CA HIS A 412 37.90 7.12 -25.63
C HIS A 412 38.48 8.17 -24.67
N THR A 413 37.62 8.87 -23.92
CA THR A 413 38.00 10.03 -23.09
C THR A 413 38.39 9.64 -21.68
N ALA A 414 37.77 8.59 -21.14
CA ALA A 414 38.12 7.97 -19.87
C ALA A 414 38.05 6.45 -20.04
N ASN A 415 38.88 5.72 -19.29
CA ASN A 415 38.94 4.27 -19.34
C ASN A 415 38.99 3.67 -17.92
N ILE A 416 38.73 2.37 -17.86
CA ILE A 416 38.82 1.54 -16.66
C ILE A 416 39.63 0.28 -17.02
N THR A 417 40.25 -0.35 -16.03
CA THR A 417 41.08 -1.54 -16.22
C THR A 417 40.33 -2.86 -16.00
N GLY A 418 39.14 -2.81 -15.39
CA GLY A 418 38.30 -3.96 -15.07
C GLY A 418 37.12 -3.56 -14.17
N HIS A 419 36.37 -4.53 -13.67
CA HIS A 419 35.35 -4.35 -12.63
C HIS A 419 35.41 -5.48 -11.59
N GLU A 420 34.81 -5.26 -10.43
CA GLU A 420 34.70 -6.25 -9.37
C GLU A 420 33.28 -6.25 -8.79
N ASP A 421 32.78 -7.44 -8.44
CA ASP A 421 31.50 -7.61 -7.78
C ASP A 421 31.65 -7.47 -6.26
N VAL A 422 30.72 -6.74 -5.67
CA VAL A 422 30.50 -6.78 -4.22
C VAL A 422 29.80 -8.10 -3.88
N PRO A 423 30.25 -8.83 -2.85
CA PRO A 423 29.57 -10.01 -2.36
C PRO A 423 28.06 -9.79 -2.21
N ALA A 424 27.28 -10.59 -2.93
CA ALA A 424 25.83 -10.50 -2.92
C ALA A 424 25.28 -10.71 -1.50
N ASN A 425 24.27 -9.92 -1.17
CA ASN A 425 23.56 -9.96 0.12
C ASN A 425 24.44 -9.60 1.34
N ASP A 426 25.47 -8.76 1.14
CA ASP A 426 26.33 -8.27 2.20
C ASP A 426 26.36 -6.73 2.23
N GLU A 427 25.43 -6.13 2.99
CA GLU A 427 25.40 -4.67 3.20
C GLU A 427 26.70 -4.12 3.81
N LYS A 428 27.51 -4.93 4.52
CA LYS A 428 28.80 -4.49 5.07
C LYS A 428 29.87 -4.44 4.00
N ALA A 429 29.90 -5.42 3.11
CA ALA A 429 30.77 -5.40 1.94
C ALA A 429 30.41 -4.21 1.04
N LEU A 430 29.11 -3.97 0.81
CA LEU A 430 28.63 -2.79 0.09
C LEU A 430 29.05 -1.48 0.78
N LEU A 431 28.94 -1.42 2.11
CA LEU A 431 29.34 -0.23 2.89
C LEU A 431 30.82 0.07 2.72
N LYS A 432 31.64 -0.98 2.72
CA LYS A 432 33.08 -0.88 2.50
C LYS A 432 33.40 -0.45 1.07
N ALA A 433 32.68 -0.95 0.06
CA ALA A 433 32.85 -0.55 -1.32
C ALA A 433 32.49 0.94 -1.52
N VAL A 434 31.29 1.36 -1.10
CA VAL A 434 30.81 2.76 -1.21
C VAL A 434 31.70 3.74 -0.44
N ALA A 435 32.36 3.29 0.63
CA ALA A 435 33.31 4.11 1.37
C ALA A 435 34.58 4.47 0.56
N ASN A 436 34.92 3.70 -0.48
CA ASN A 436 36.13 3.88 -1.29
C ASN A 436 35.85 4.55 -2.65
N GLN A 437 34.67 4.34 -3.24
CA GLN A 437 34.26 4.96 -4.51
C GLN A 437 32.73 4.87 -4.72
N PRO A 438 32.13 5.59 -5.70
CA PRO A 438 30.77 5.32 -6.18
C PRO A 438 30.64 3.91 -6.77
N ILE A 439 29.49 3.25 -6.54
CA ILE A 439 29.27 1.83 -6.85
C ILE A 439 28.00 1.67 -7.69
N ALA A 440 28.11 0.91 -8.78
CA ALA A 440 26.99 0.59 -9.63
C ALA A 440 26.14 -0.47 -8.94
N VAL A 441 24.89 -0.10 -8.66
CA VAL A 441 23.83 -1.05 -8.28
C VAL A 441 22.63 -0.77 -9.20
N ALA A 442 21.50 -1.45 -9.07
CA ALA A 442 20.32 -1.16 -9.92
C ALA A 442 19.92 0.34 -9.94
N ILE A 443 20.33 1.12 -8.92
CA ILE A 443 20.35 2.58 -8.86
C ILE A 443 21.63 3.06 -8.12
N ASP A 444 22.58 3.73 -8.78
CA ASP A 444 23.93 4.09 -8.27
C ASP A 444 24.01 4.56 -6.80
N ALA A 445 24.80 3.84 -5.98
CA ALA A 445 25.01 4.14 -4.57
C ALA A 445 26.24 5.05 -4.37
N ILE A 446 26.00 6.34 -4.13
CA ILE A 446 27.02 7.40 -4.07
C ILE A 446 27.38 7.86 -2.65
N GLY A 447 26.86 7.19 -1.62
CA GLY A 447 27.16 7.54 -0.24
C GLY A 447 26.28 6.86 0.80
N TYR A 448 26.46 7.23 2.05
CA TYR A 448 25.66 6.75 3.19
C TYR A 448 25.77 7.69 4.38
N GLY A 449 24.84 7.60 5.33
CA GLY A 449 24.88 8.39 6.55
C GLY A 449 23.92 7.91 7.62
N THR A 450 23.77 8.73 8.67
CA THR A 450 22.78 8.56 9.74
C THR A 450 22.01 9.87 9.87
N ALA A 451 20.69 9.80 9.82
CA ALA A 451 19.80 10.93 10.04
C ALA A 451 19.77 11.35 11.52
N SER A 452 19.20 12.52 11.80
CA SER A 452 19.16 13.10 13.15
C SER A 452 18.37 12.25 14.16
N ASP A 453 17.45 11.42 13.68
CA ASP A 453 16.64 10.48 14.47
C ASP A 453 17.37 9.13 14.72
N GLY A 454 18.59 8.97 14.19
CA GLY A 454 19.37 7.73 14.29
C GLY A 454 19.17 6.77 13.13
N THR A 455 18.30 7.07 12.16
CA THR A 455 18.04 6.20 11.01
C THR A 455 19.23 6.19 10.05
N LYS A 456 19.80 5.01 9.78
CA LYS A 456 20.90 4.84 8.81
C LYS A 456 20.36 4.78 7.39
N TYR A 457 21.10 5.33 6.43
CA TYR A 457 20.68 5.36 5.04
C TYR A 457 21.85 5.20 4.05
N TRP A 458 21.54 4.66 2.87
CA TRP A 458 22.26 4.79 1.61
C TRP A 458 21.84 6.07 0.89
N LEU A 459 22.78 6.80 0.30
CA LEU A 459 22.51 7.93 -0.57
C LEU A 459 22.68 7.48 -2.01
N VAL A 460 21.62 7.57 -2.79
CA VAL A 460 21.53 6.96 -4.12
C VAL A 460 21.24 8.04 -5.17
N LYS A 461 22.00 8.01 -6.28
CA LYS A 461 21.85 8.89 -7.45
C LYS A 461 20.92 8.19 -8.44
N ASN A 462 19.78 8.81 -8.74
CA ASN A 462 18.84 8.28 -9.73
C ASN A 462 18.99 9.00 -11.08
N SER A 463 18.41 8.41 -12.12
CA SER A 463 18.44 8.86 -13.51
C SER A 463 17.08 9.37 -14.00
N TRP A 464 16.25 9.94 -13.12
CA TRP A 464 14.89 10.44 -13.44
C TRP A 464 14.76 11.96 -13.38
N GLY A 465 15.87 12.67 -13.57
CA GLY A 465 15.91 14.13 -13.52
C GLY A 465 15.80 14.71 -12.11
N THR A 466 16.02 16.02 -12.01
CA THR A 466 16.09 16.75 -10.73
C THR A 466 14.72 17.00 -10.11
N SER A 467 13.61 16.83 -10.85
CA SER A 467 12.25 17.01 -10.34
C SER A 467 11.78 15.84 -9.47
N TRP A 468 12.49 14.72 -9.47
CA TRP A 468 12.16 13.53 -8.70
C TRP A 468 12.99 13.45 -7.41
N GLY A 469 12.40 12.95 -6.32
CA GLY A 469 13.11 12.72 -5.05
C GLY A 469 13.73 13.98 -4.44
N GLU A 470 14.90 13.83 -3.82
CA GLU A 470 15.68 14.90 -3.22
C GLU A 470 16.62 15.54 -4.24
N ASN A 471 16.06 16.24 -5.24
CA ASN A 471 16.78 16.79 -6.40
C ASN A 471 17.48 15.70 -7.23
N GLY A 472 16.78 14.60 -7.53
CA GLY A 472 17.27 13.43 -8.28
C GLY A 472 17.95 12.36 -7.42
N TYR A 473 18.00 12.54 -6.11
CA TYR A 473 18.57 11.58 -5.17
C TYR A 473 17.50 10.93 -4.29
N ILE A 474 17.81 9.77 -3.71
CA ILE A 474 16.99 9.14 -2.68
C ILE A 474 17.87 8.68 -1.52
N ARG A 475 17.32 8.74 -0.30
CA ARG A 475 17.90 8.12 0.89
C ARG A 475 17.17 6.81 1.17
N MET A 476 17.83 5.69 0.95
CA MET A 476 17.26 4.35 1.17
C MET A 476 17.71 3.82 2.53
N GLN A 477 16.82 3.24 3.32
CA GLN A 477 17.15 2.81 4.68
C GLN A 477 18.21 1.70 4.68
N ARG A 478 19.21 1.80 5.55
CA ARG A 478 20.34 0.86 5.66
C ARG A 478 20.30 0.11 6.99
N ASP A 479 20.85 -1.10 7.03
CA ASP A 479 20.91 -1.98 8.20
C ASP A 479 19.50 -2.39 8.69
N ILE A 480 18.58 -2.74 7.76
CA ILE A 480 17.19 -3.13 8.09
C ILE A 480 17.03 -4.61 8.48
N GLY A 481 18.12 -5.39 8.43
CA GLY A 481 18.13 -6.81 8.82
C GLY A 481 17.70 -7.79 7.72
N THR A 482 17.55 -7.34 6.48
CA THR A 482 17.39 -8.19 5.29
C THR A 482 18.74 -8.38 4.60
N GLU A 483 19.08 -9.60 4.14
CA GLU A 483 20.40 -9.88 3.56
C GLU A 483 20.64 -9.06 2.27
N GLY A 484 19.65 -8.98 1.38
CA GLY A 484 19.73 -8.16 0.16
C GLY A 484 19.66 -6.64 0.37
N GLY A 485 19.54 -6.15 1.61
CA GLY A 485 19.25 -4.75 1.90
C GLY A 485 17.85 -4.32 1.43
N ILE A 486 17.51 -3.04 1.64
CA ILE A 486 16.21 -2.52 1.18
C ILE A 486 16.15 -2.51 -0.36
N CYS A 487 15.07 -3.01 -0.95
CA CYS A 487 14.87 -3.12 -2.40
C CYS A 487 15.98 -3.91 -3.15
N GLY A 488 16.69 -4.82 -2.49
CA GLY A 488 17.75 -5.61 -3.13
C GLY A 488 19.03 -4.83 -3.45
N ILE A 489 19.23 -3.67 -2.82
CA ILE A 489 20.39 -2.78 -3.07
C ILE A 489 21.75 -3.47 -2.90
N ALA A 490 21.83 -4.54 -2.12
CA ALA A 490 23.05 -5.32 -1.91
C ALA A 490 23.09 -6.65 -2.70
N MET A 491 22.15 -6.91 -3.61
CA MET A 491 22.06 -8.19 -4.33
C MET A 491 23.01 -8.29 -5.54
N MET A 492 23.09 -7.24 -6.35
CA MET A 492 23.89 -7.18 -7.57
C MET A 492 24.55 -5.81 -7.66
N ALA A 493 25.71 -5.71 -7.03
CA ALA A 493 26.46 -4.47 -6.90
C ALA A 493 27.87 -4.72 -7.44
N SER A 494 28.34 -3.85 -8.32
CA SER A 494 29.66 -3.94 -8.92
C SER A 494 30.29 -2.56 -9.07
N TYR A 495 31.60 -2.51 -9.23
CA TYR A 495 32.31 -1.25 -9.39
C TYR A 495 33.48 -1.35 -10.36
N PRO A 496 33.74 -0.28 -11.12
CA PRO A 496 34.88 -0.24 -12.00
C PRO A 496 36.19 -0.06 -11.23
N THR A 497 37.27 -0.62 -11.75
CA THR A 497 38.65 -0.45 -11.27
C THR A 497 39.45 0.37 -12.28
N ALA A 498 40.35 1.25 -11.81
CA ALA A 498 41.11 2.17 -12.66
C ALA A 498 42.59 2.23 -12.28
#